data_AF-A0A023F8X9-F1
#
_entry.id   AF-A0A023F8X9-F1
#
_cell.length_a   1.000
_cell.length_b   1.000
_cell.length_c   1.000
_cell.angle_alpha   90.00
_cell.angle_beta   90.00
_cell.angle_gamma   90.00
#
_symmetry.space_group_name_H-M   'P 1'
#
loop_
_entity.id
_entity.type
_entity.pdbx_description
1 polymer ?
#
loop_
_entity_poly.entity_id
_entity_poly.type
_entity_poly.pdbx_seq_one_letter_code
_entity_poly.pdbx_strand_id
1 'polypeptide(L)'
;MPGFRQKVAGFIRQLSNPPDNRPCDKQQSKSNECFIQRYLNGQDNGRDEPKIVHGRTPQQLPPKTIGTLSKPVLSAMTGPNGGLTTVNKKRRHLSISDPDVRFIDTTDEDSPPGSRDANSNTSTVNCNLVPLQKCESTPNAVELVRCGSGDACEESVIIAGVSDWESPTSNAYGRSVSLYEKHPVTGVPAGEPIADCFAVVSRKNSAILCLADGVNWGAKASLAAKAAVHGCVDYLNQALFGAHAVASTTEAFVALLRSFHAAHNLILEENGMLTTLTAVLVLPLVAPQRYIACACNVGDSLAYVYSHKHGVREITQGSHDVHRMRDMRDALGALGPVDGTNPELANLTCAMTEVEPGDIVFITSDGVSDNLDPVVGKFTGLSGVEAEQRHRLGLLRTEDLLRNGVSGHGPPCHSAKGLVDLMLDFVTRLTSAKRRLLEDEELYRSGGQTQQRAKRKQMCGKLAAVPGKLDHASVVAYTVHGSIAQEQQHA
;
A
#
# COMPACT_ATOMS: atom_id res chain seq x y z
N MET A 1 26.46 -27.46 -24.60
CA MET A 1 25.52 -26.39 -24.20
C MET A 1 25.10 -26.62 -22.75
N PRO A 2 25.23 -25.64 -21.84
CA PRO A 2 24.86 -25.86 -20.44
C PRO A 2 23.34 -25.93 -20.28
N GLY A 3 22.88 -26.87 -19.45
CA GLY A 3 21.47 -27.14 -19.21
C GLY A 3 20.78 -26.04 -18.39
N PHE A 4 19.46 -25.95 -18.49
CA PHE A 4 18.62 -24.91 -17.86
C PHE A 4 18.88 -24.74 -16.35
N ARG A 5 19.15 -25.84 -15.62
CA ARG A 5 19.52 -25.81 -14.19
C ARG A 5 20.84 -25.08 -13.91
N GLN A 6 21.83 -25.18 -14.80
CA GLN A 6 23.11 -24.46 -14.66
C GLN A 6 22.98 -22.97 -14.98
N LYS A 7 22.06 -22.61 -15.89
CA LYS A 7 21.75 -21.20 -16.19
C LYS A 7 20.99 -20.52 -15.04
N VAL A 8 20.03 -21.22 -14.42
CA VAL A 8 19.30 -20.70 -13.25
C VAL A 8 20.19 -20.67 -12.00
N ALA A 9 21.04 -21.69 -11.79
CA ALA A 9 22.02 -21.67 -10.72
C ALA A 9 23.08 -20.58 -10.90
N GLY A 10 23.51 -20.31 -12.15
CA GLY A 10 24.42 -19.19 -12.46
C GLY A 10 23.78 -17.81 -12.22
N PHE A 11 22.49 -17.67 -12.52
CA PHE A 11 21.73 -16.44 -12.29
C PHE A 11 21.49 -16.17 -10.79
N ILE A 12 21.18 -17.22 -10.02
CA ILE A 12 21.08 -17.13 -8.55
C ILE A 12 22.46 -16.89 -7.91
N ARG A 13 23.53 -17.50 -8.44
CA ARG A 13 24.90 -17.27 -7.95
C ARG A 13 25.39 -15.82 -8.16
N GLN A 14 24.89 -15.13 -9.18
CA GLN A 14 25.14 -13.70 -9.40
C GLN A 14 24.40 -12.77 -8.41
N LEU A 15 23.30 -13.25 -7.82
CA LEU A 15 22.50 -12.48 -6.86
C LEU A 15 22.91 -12.73 -5.41
N SER A 16 23.78 -13.73 -5.14
CA SER A 16 23.88 -14.30 -3.79
C SER A 16 25.28 -14.54 -3.21
N ASN A 17 26.44 -14.17 -3.80
CA ASN A 17 27.73 -14.30 -3.09
C ASN A 17 28.85 -13.30 -3.48
N PRO A 18 29.70 -12.88 -2.52
CA PRO A 18 30.99 -12.17 -2.73
C PRO A 18 32.11 -13.15 -3.18
N PRO A 19 33.29 -12.70 -3.64
CA PRO A 19 34.29 -13.57 -4.26
C PRO A 19 35.06 -14.43 -3.25
N ASP A 20 35.26 -15.71 -3.59
CA ASP A 20 35.99 -16.74 -2.82
C ASP A 20 37.54 -16.53 -2.77
N ASN A 21 38.08 -16.80 -1.57
CA ASN A 21 39.41 -17.29 -1.18
C ASN A 21 40.66 -17.03 -2.07
N ARG A 22 41.52 -16.12 -1.58
CA ARG A 22 42.98 -16.17 -1.74
C ARG A 22 43.64 -16.13 -0.34
N PRO A 23 44.82 -16.74 -0.15
CA PRO A 23 45.40 -16.87 1.19
C PRO A 23 45.90 -15.51 1.72
N CYS A 24 45.54 -15.26 2.98
CA CYS A 24 46.10 -14.33 3.96
C CYS A 24 47.07 -13.26 3.44
N ASP A 25 46.57 -12.03 3.34
CA ASP A 25 47.35 -10.85 3.71
C ASP A 25 46.48 -9.87 4.50
N LYS A 26 47.03 -9.47 5.65
CA LYS A 26 46.35 -8.66 6.67
C LYS A 26 46.26 -7.21 6.22
N GLN A 27 45.09 -6.80 5.73
CA GLN A 27 44.46 -5.46 5.85
C GLN A 27 43.38 -5.31 4.75
N GLN A 28 42.13 -5.64 5.06
CA GLN A 28 40.99 -5.33 4.19
C GLN A 28 39.98 -4.44 4.92
N SER A 29 39.51 -3.41 4.22
CA SER A 29 38.63 -2.35 4.70
C SER A 29 37.28 -2.88 5.19
N LYS A 30 36.73 -2.26 6.24
CA LYS A 30 35.44 -2.58 6.89
C LYS A 30 34.18 -2.39 5.99
N SER A 31 34.29 -2.34 4.66
CA SER A 31 33.25 -1.78 3.78
C SER A 31 32.52 -2.78 2.86
N ASN A 32 32.76 -4.09 2.98
CA ASN A 32 32.22 -5.09 2.04
C ASN A 32 31.23 -6.11 2.64
N GLU A 33 30.76 -5.92 3.88
CA GLU A 33 29.74 -6.82 4.46
C GLU A 33 28.36 -6.57 3.82
N CYS A 34 27.67 -7.66 3.41
CA CYS A 34 26.30 -7.54 2.89
C CYS A 34 25.33 -7.19 4.03
N PHE A 35 24.17 -6.59 3.72
CA PHE A 35 23.24 -6.11 4.77
C PHE A 35 22.82 -7.20 5.76
N ILE A 36 22.72 -8.45 5.32
CA ILE A 36 22.40 -9.60 6.17
C ILE A 36 23.52 -9.84 7.19
N GLN A 37 24.78 -9.79 6.77
CA GLN A 37 25.93 -9.95 7.67
C GLN A 37 25.97 -8.84 8.72
N ARG A 38 25.74 -7.59 8.29
CA ARG A 38 25.67 -6.44 9.22
C ARG A 38 24.56 -6.61 10.25
N TYR A 39 23.39 -7.08 9.82
CA TYR A 39 22.26 -7.37 10.71
C TYR A 39 22.62 -8.47 11.73
N LEU A 40 23.15 -9.60 11.27
CA LEU A 40 23.54 -10.72 12.14
C LEU A 40 24.68 -10.35 13.10
N ASN A 41 25.56 -9.44 12.69
CA ASN A 41 26.64 -8.90 13.51
C ASN A 41 26.17 -7.80 14.49
N GLY A 42 24.88 -7.45 14.51
CA GLY A 42 24.31 -6.43 15.38
C GLY A 42 24.71 -4.99 15.02
N GLN A 43 25.26 -4.75 13.83
CA GLN A 43 25.74 -3.44 13.39
C GLN A 43 24.61 -2.48 12.96
N ASP A 44 23.41 -3.01 12.68
CA ASP A 44 22.23 -2.24 12.28
C ASP A 44 21.28 -1.89 13.46
N ASN A 45 21.74 -2.08 14.71
CA ASN A 45 20.99 -1.74 15.92
C ASN A 45 21.23 -0.28 16.34
N GLY A 46 20.15 0.50 16.51
CA GLY A 46 20.21 1.80 17.19
C GLY A 46 20.38 3.05 16.32
N ARG A 47 19.75 3.10 15.13
CA ARG A 47 19.65 4.37 14.39
C ARG A 47 18.69 5.31 15.12
N ASP A 48 19.13 6.54 15.39
CA ASP A 48 18.25 7.61 15.87
C ASP A 48 17.32 8.02 14.73
N GLU A 49 16.16 7.38 14.66
CA GLU A 49 15.17 7.54 13.60
C GLU A 49 13.86 8.13 14.12
N PRO A 50 13.09 8.87 13.28
CA PRO A 50 11.82 9.40 13.71
C PRO A 50 10.89 8.28 14.20
N LYS A 51 10.33 8.45 15.40
CA LYS A 51 9.42 7.45 15.97
C LYS A 51 8.17 7.31 15.12
N ILE A 52 7.70 6.07 14.96
CA ILE A 52 6.36 5.77 14.44
C ILE A 52 5.45 5.58 15.66
N VAL A 53 4.40 6.38 15.73
CA VAL A 53 3.34 6.25 16.74
C VAL A 53 2.08 5.76 16.06
N HIS A 54 1.40 4.80 16.66
CA HIS A 54 0.19 4.21 16.11
C HIS A 54 -0.86 3.97 17.20
N GLY A 55 -2.11 3.87 16.77
CA GLY A 55 -3.29 3.60 17.59
C GLY A 55 -4.49 3.31 16.69
N ARG A 56 -5.65 3.05 17.29
CA ARG A 56 -6.91 2.83 16.55
C ARG A 56 -7.74 4.11 16.40
N THR A 57 -7.56 5.06 17.31
CA THR A 57 -8.33 6.30 17.33
C THR A 57 -7.42 7.55 17.32
N PRO A 58 -7.91 8.70 16.83
CA PRO A 58 -7.13 9.94 16.82
C PRO A 58 -6.63 10.36 18.21
N GLN A 59 -7.37 10.02 19.27
CA GLN A 59 -7.05 10.39 20.66
C GLN A 59 -5.85 9.62 21.23
N GLN A 60 -5.51 8.47 20.64
CA GLN A 60 -4.35 7.67 21.04
C GLN A 60 -3.04 8.20 20.42
N LEU A 61 -3.13 9.18 19.51
CA LEU A 61 -1.99 9.74 18.79
C LEU A 61 -1.66 11.15 19.33
N PRO A 62 -0.39 11.50 19.54
CA PRO A 62 -0.01 12.80 20.07
C PRO A 62 -0.35 13.93 19.08
N PRO A 63 -1.20 14.91 19.46
CA PRO A 63 -1.63 15.96 18.54
C PRO A 63 -0.46 16.83 18.09
N LYS A 64 -0.41 17.15 16.81
CA LYS A 64 0.53 18.11 16.22
C LYS A 64 -0.22 19.13 15.37
N THR A 65 0.25 20.37 15.40
CA THR A 65 -0.34 21.46 14.62
C THR A 65 0.14 21.41 13.17
N ILE A 66 -0.81 21.49 12.25
CA ILE A 66 -0.58 21.46 10.81
C ILE A 66 -0.45 22.90 10.29
N GLY A 67 0.50 23.13 9.38
CA GLY A 67 0.68 24.40 8.69
C GLY A 67 -0.34 24.61 7.57
N THR A 68 -0.37 25.80 6.99
CA THR A 68 -1.33 26.13 5.92
C THR A 68 -1.16 25.24 4.69
N LEU A 69 -2.23 24.58 4.26
CA LEU A 69 -2.24 23.72 3.08
C LEU A 69 -2.35 24.55 1.79
N SER A 70 -1.50 24.23 0.80
CA SER A 70 -1.65 24.76 -0.55
C SER A 70 -2.80 24.04 -1.25
N LYS A 71 -3.69 24.78 -1.93
CA LYS A 71 -4.89 24.23 -2.61
C LYS A 71 -4.64 23.71 -4.03
N PRO A 72 -3.85 24.39 -4.90
CA PRO A 72 -3.66 23.96 -6.28
C PRO A 72 -3.06 22.54 -6.36
N VAL A 73 -3.70 21.69 -7.17
CA VAL A 73 -3.18 20.37 -7.53
C VAL A 73 -2.04 20.58 -8.52
N LEU A 74 -0.87 20.01 -8.22
CA LEU A 74 0.31 20.08 -9.09
C LEU A 74 0.45 18.84 -9.97
N SER A 75 0.07 17.69 -9.44
CA SER A 75 0.12 16.42 -10.15
C SER A 75 -0.85 15.45 -9.52
N ALA A 76 -1.57 14.71 -10.35
CA ALA A 76 -2.47 13.65 -9.93
C ALA A 76 -2.37 12.47 -10.89
N MET A 77 -2.46 11.27 -10.33
CA MET A 77 -2.39 10.02 -11.08
C MET A 77 -3.20 8.94 -10.38
N THR A 78 -3.90 8.12 -11.15
CA THR A 78 -4.59 6.92 -10.66
C THR A 78 -4.42 5.78 -11.66
N GLY A 79 -4.50 4.55 -11.19
CA GLY A 79 -4.38 3.39 -12.05
C GLY A 79 -4.65 2.09 -11.31
N PRO A 80 -4.56 0.96 -12.02
CA PRO A 80 -4.33 0.84 -13.46
C PRO A 80 -5.59 1.15 -14.30
N ASN A 81 -5.42 1.32 -15.62
CA ASN A 81 -6.51 1.42 -16.60
C ASN A 81 -7.59 2.46 -16.23
N GLY A 82 -7.16 3.68 -15.90
CA GLY A 82 -8.03 4.79 -15.45
C GLY A 82 -8.44 4.74 -13.98
N GLY A 83 -8.16 3.64 -13.27
CA GLY A 83 -8.31 3.54 -11.80
C GLY A 83 -9.66 4.04 -11.28
N LEU A 84 -9.61 4.96 -10.32
CA LEU A 84 -10.80 5.53 -9.67
C LEU A 84 -11.71 6.32 -10.62
N THR A 85 -11.21 6.80 -11.76
CA THR A 85 -12.03 7.56 -12.73
C THR A 85 -13.02 6.67 -13.48
N THR A 86 -12.89 5.35 -13.33
CA THR A 86 -13.73 4.37 -14.02
C THR A 86 -15.02 4.00 -13.28
N VAL A 87 -15.17 4.43 -12.02
CA VAL A 87 -16.33 4.14 -11.15
C VAL A 87 -17.13 5.40 -10.83
N ASN A 88 -18.36 5.26 -10.33
CA ASN A 88 -19.26 6.37 -9.97
C ASN A 88 -19.51 7.38 -11.11
N LYS A 89 -19.53 6.91 -12.36
CA LYS A 89 -19.74 7.78 -13.54
C LYS A 89 -21.17 8.31 -13.67
N LYS A 90 -22.13 7.68 -13.00
CA LYS A 90 -23.51 8.12 -12.93
C LYS A 90 -23.70 8.63 -11.52
N ARG A 91 -23.67 9.96 -11.30
CA ARG A 91 -24.14 10.56 -10.04
C ARG A 91 -25.58 10.10 -9.81
N ARG A 92 -25.78 8.98 -9.12
CA ARG A 92 -27.09 8.58 -8.66
C ARG A 92 -27.43 9.62 -7.59
N HIS A 93 -28.50 10.37 -7.81
CA HIS A 93 -29.05 11.20 -6.75
C HIS A 93 -29.21 10.30 -5.52
N LEU A 94 -28.58 10.70 -4.42
CA LEU A 94 -28.70 10.03 -3.13
C LEU A 94 -30.19 9.97 -2.76
N SER A 95 -30.83 8.85 -3.08
CA SER A 95 -32.18 8.53 -2.65
C SER A 95 -32.19 7.09 -2.19
N ILE A 96 -31.59 6.81 -1.03
CA ILE A 96 -31.91 5.64 -0.23
C ILE A 96 -31.74 6.04 1.24
N SER A 97 -32.82 5.86 1.99
CA SER A 97 -32.88 5.74 3.44
C SER A 97 -31.75 4.86 3.96
N ASP A 98 -30.90 5.44 4.81
CA ASP A 98 -29.82 4.81 5.58
C ASP A 98 -30.28 3.43 6.11
N PRO A 99 -29.82 2.29 5.55
CA PRO A 99 -29.96 1.03 6.26
C PRO A 99 -28.95 1.08 7.41
N ASP A 100 -29.41 0.93 8.66
CA ASP A 100 -28.59 0.96 9.87
C ASP A 100 -27.33 0.07 9.75
N VAL A 101 -26.21 0.61 9.24
CA VAL A 101 -24.91 -0.07 9.20
C VAL A 101 -24.35 -0.02 10.62
N ARG A 102 -24.50 -1.12 11.35
CA ARG A 102 -23.93 -1.26 12.68
C ARG A 102 -22.47 -1.65 12.57
N PHE A 103 -21.59 -0.73 12.95
CA PHE A 103 -20.18 -1.04 13.17
C PHE A 103 -20.10 -1.97 14.39
N ILE A 104 -19.77 -3.24 14.17
CA ILE A 104 -19.76 -4.32 15.18
C ILE A 104 -18.56 -4.18 16.14
N ASP A 105 -18.37 -3.00 16.73
CA ASP A 105 -17.45 -2.80 17.85
C ASP A 105 -18.01 -1.84 18.93
N THR A 106 -19.28 -1.44 18.83
CA THR A 106 -20.06 -0.94 19.97
C THR A 106 -20.85 -2.09 20.57
N THR A 107 -20.40 -2.61 21.72
CA THR A 107 -21.16 -3.58 22.50
C THR A 107 -22.42 -2.92 23.07
N ASP A 108 -23.56 -3.08 22.39
CA ASP A 108 -24.87 -2.75 22.94
C ASP A 108 -25.27 -3.82 23.96
N GLU A 109 -24.98 -3.58 25.24
CA GLU A 109 -25.61 -4.31 26.35
C GLU A 109 -27.02 -3.75 26.55
N ASP A 110 -28.02 -4.35 25.89
CA ASP A 110 -29.40 -4.46 26.40
C ASP A 110 -30.20 -5.45 25.54
N SER A 111 -30.18 -6.73 25.92
CA SER A 111 -31.17 -7.73 25.47
C SER A 111 -31.40 -8.78 26.57
N PRO A 112 -32.66 -9.13 26.89
CA PRO A 112 -33.00 -10.08 27.97
C PRO A 112 -32.68 -11.54 27.61
N PRO A 113 -32.62 -12.48 28.58
CA PRO A 113 -31.85 -13.72 28.45
C PRO A 113 -32.59 -14.84 27.71
N GLY A 114 -31.90 -15.55 26.82
CA GLY A 114 -32.36 -16.80 26.20
C GLY A 114 -31.32 -17.53 25.34
N SER A 115 -30.98 -18.77 25.75
CA SER A 115 -30.19 -19.84 25.09
C SER A 115 -28.70 -19.65 24.76
N ARG A 116 -27.82 -20.09 25.69
CA ARG A 116 -26.89 -21.27 25.58
C ARG A 116 -26.47 -21.70 24.15
N ASP A 117 -25.20 -21.96 23.78
CA ASP A 117 -24.03 -22.49 24.50
C ASP A 117 -22.66 -22.22 23.80
N ALA A 118 -21.63 -22.08 24.66
CA ALA A 118 -20.24 -22.58 24.63
C ALA A 118 -19.30 -22.39 23.41
N ASN A 119 -18.42 -21.37 23.45
CA ASN A 119 -16.99 -21.51 23.81
C ASN A 119 -16.28 -20.15 23.68
N SER A 120 -16.11 -19.44 24.79
CA SER A 120 -15.22 -18.27 24.89
C SER A 120 -14.23 -18.49 26.02
N ASN A 121 -12.97 -18.17 25.75
CA ASN A 121 -11.94 -17.93 26.77
C ASN A 121 -11.04 -16.82 26.22
N THR A 122 -11.36 -15.56 26.54
CA THR A 122 -10.35 -14.51 26.67
C THR A 122 -10.92 -13.28 27.39
N SER A 123 -10.40 -13.10 28.60
CA SER A 123 -10.09 -11.90 29.38
C SER A 123 -10.73 -10.55 28.98
N THR A 124 -11.54 -10.04 29.90
CA THR A 124 -12.17 -8.71 29.91
C THR A 124 -11.17 -7.58 30.20
N VAL A 125 -11.19 -6.51 29.41
CA VAL A 125 -10.60 -5.20 29.76
C VAL A 125 -11.62 -4.11 29.42
N ASN A 126 -11.96 -3.32 30.44
CA ASN A 126 -13.05 -2.36 30.47
C ASN A 126 -12.57 -0.98 29.99
N CYS A 127 -13.20 -0.40 28.97
CA CYS A 127 -12.87 0.94 28.45
C CYS A 127 -14.16 1.77 28.27
N ASN A 128 -14.46 2.69 29.20
CA ASN A 128 -15.59 3.62 29.08
C ASN A 128 -15.28 4.75 28.09
N LEU A 129 -16.07 4.88 27.02
CA LEU A 129 -16.11 6.05 26.12
C LEU A 129 -17.56 6.52 25.94
N VAL A 130 -17.73 7.84 25.88
CA VAL A 130 -19.01 8.59 25.93
C VAL A 130 -19.76 8.49 24.58
N PRO A 131 -21.11 8.43 24.55
CA PRO A 131 -21.88 8.24 23.31
C PRO A 131 -21.71 9.39 22.30
N LEU A 132 -21.44 9.04 21.04
CA LEU A 132 -21.46 9.94 19.89
C LEU A 132 -22.89 10.45 19.67
N GLN A 133 -23.14 11.69 20.07
CA GLN A 133 -24.36 12.41 19.78
C GLN A 133 -24.45 12.67 18.26
N LYS A 134 -25.58 12.32 17.64
CA LYS A 134 -25.94 12.62 16.25
C LYS A 134 -25.62 14.09 15.93
N CYS A 135 -24.56 14.33 15.14
CA CYS A 135 -24.38 15.60 14.46
C CYS A 135 -24.83 15.42 13.02
N GLU A 136 -26.00 15.98 12.69
CA GLU A 136 -26.43 16.24 11.32
C GLU A 136 -25.43 17.22 10.69
N SER A 137 -24.50 16.72 9.90
CA SER A 137 -23.70 17.51 8.94
C SER A 137 -22.86 16.59 8.06
N THR A 138 -23.53 15.76 7.25
CA THR A 138 -23.01 15.40 5.95
C THR A 138 -23.05 16.66 5.08
N PRO A 139 -21.92 17.17 4.56
CA PRO A 139 -21.98 18.27 3.61
C PRO A 139 -22.69 17.78 2.35
N ASN A 140 -23.82 18.40 2.03
CA ASN A 140 -24.60 18.14 0.83
C ASN A 140 -23.77 18.39 -0.45
N ALA A 141 -24.17 17.68 -1.50
CA ALA A 141 -23.63 17.67 -2.83
C ALA A 141 -23.25 19.06 -3.39
N VAL A 142 -22.10 19.08 -4.08
CA VAL A 142 -21.52 20.23 -4.80
C VAL A 142 -22.54 20.94 -5.70
N GLU A 143 -22.67 22.25 -5.47
CA GLU A 143 -23.39 23.22 -6.30
C GLU A 143 -22.66 23.42 -7.64
N LEU A 144 -23.39 23.26 -8.76
CA LEU A 144 -22.88 23.48 -10.11
C LEU A 144 -22.74 25.00 -10.35
N VAL A 145 -21.53 25.52 -10.44
CA VAL A 145 -21.28 26.92 -10.83
C VAL A 145 -21.65 27.07 -12.31
N ARG A 146 -22.87 27.54 -12.60
CA ARG A 146 -23.27 27.98 -13.95
C ARG A 146 -22.66 29.35 -14.24
N CYS A 147 -21.57 29.39 -14.99
CA CYS A 147 -21.18 30.57 -15.76
C CYS A 147 -21.74 30.44 -17.18
N GLY A 148 -22.78 31.21 -17.48
CA GLY A 148 -23.36 31.25 -18.82
C GLY A 148 -22.49 32.10 -19.77
N SER A 149 -22.09 31.52 -20.90
CA SER A 149 -22.44 31.95 -22.28
C SER A 149 -21.43 31.41 -23.29
N GLY A 150 -21.94 30.61 -24.24
CA GLY A 150 -21.47 30.51 -25.63
C GLY A 150 -19.98 30.25 -25.90
N ASP A 151 -19.55 29.00 -25.73
CA ASP A 151 -18.79 28.24 -26.73
C ASP A 151 -18.71 26.79 -26.25
N ALA A 152 -18.69 25.82 -27.17
CA ALA A 152 -18.60 24.40 -26.84
C ALA A 152 -17.17 24.05 -26.40
N CYS A 153 -16.77 24.48 -25.21
CA CYS A 153 -15.64 23.93 -24.49
C CYS A 153 -16.10 22.68 -23.73
N GLU A 154 -15.42 21.56 -23.93
CA GLU A 154 -15.61 20.36 -23.11
C GLU A 154 -15.46 20.76 -21.63
N GLU A 155 -16.57 20.76 -20.88
CA GLU A 155 -16.56 21.08 -19.46
C GLU A 155 -15.71 20.01 -18.75
N SER A 156 -14.54 20.41 -18.23
CA SER A 156 -13.61 19.48 -17.60
C SER A 156 -14.29 18.82 -16.40
N VAL A 157 -14.63 17.54 -16.52
CA VAL A 157 -15.33 16.79 -15.47
C VAL A 157 -14.40 16.64 -14.27
N ILE A 158 -14.75 17.27 -13.14
CA ILE A 158 -14.01 17.11 -11.88
C ILE A 158 -14.39 15.76 -11.26
N ILE A 159 -13.42 14.86 -11.13
CA ILE A 159 -13.58 13.54 -10.53
C ILE A 159 -12.75 13.50 -9.25
N ALA A 160 -13.39 13.16 -8.13
CA ALA A 160 -12.76 13.10 -6.81
C ALA A 160 -11.99 14.40 -6.45
N GLY A 161 -12.51 15.57 -6.83
CA GLY A 161 -11.90 16.88 -6.58
C GLY A 161 -10.70 17.25 -7.48
N VAL A 162 -10.45 16.49 -8.56
CA VAL A 162 -9.33 16.71 -9.50
C VAL A 162 -9.85 16.80 -10.94
N SER A 163 -9.32 17.75 -11.72
CA SER A 163 -9.71 17.98 -13.12
C SER A 163 -8.92 17.14 -14.14
N ASP A 164 -7.70 16.74 -13.79
CA ASP A 164 -6.80 15.96 -14.65
C ASP A 164 -6.06 14.90 -13.84
N TRP A 165 -6.34 13.64 -14.13
CA TRP A 165 -5.77 12.45 -13.50
C TRP A 165 -4.62 11.83 -14.30
N GLU A 166 -4.27 12.40 -15.47
CA GLU A 166 -3.23 11.88 -16.36
C GLU A 166 -2.00 12.81 -16.36
N SER A 167 -1.73 13.44 -15.22
CA SER A 167 -0.63 14.40 -15.03
C SER A 167 0.36 13.93 -13.95
N PRO A 168 1.06 12.80 -14.16
CA PRO A 168 2.06 12.31 -13.22
C PRO A 168 3.35 13.14 -13.28
N THR A 169 4.10 13.17 -12.19
CA THR A 169 5.45 13.77 -12.13
C THR A 169 6.46 12.75 -11.64
N SER A 170 7.76 13.07 -11.72
CA SER A 170 8.79 12.21 -11.10
C SER A 170 8.61 12.07 -9.59
N ASN A 171 7.92 13.02 -8.95
CA ASN A 171 7.82 13.14 -7.50
C ASN A 171 6.45 12.70 -6.95
N ALA A 172 5.47 12.44 -7.81
CA ALA A 172 4.18 11.86 -7.46
C ALA A 172 3.82 10.86 -8.56
N TYR A 173 3.97 9.57 -8.27
CA TYR A 173 3.89 8.52 -9.28
C TYR A 173 3.34 7.23 -8.69
N GLY A 174 2.61 6.46 -9.50
CA GLY A 174 2.22 5.10 -9.14
C GLY A 174 2.11 4.21 -10.37
N ARG A 175 2.20 2.90 -10.15
CA ARG A 175 2.06 1.91 -11.22
C ARG A 175 1.63 0.56 -10.64
N SER A 176 0.92 -0.20 -11.46
CA SER A 176 0.50 -1.57 -11.17
C SER A 176 0.96 -2.51 -12.29
N VAL A 177 1.34 -3.74 -11.95
CA VAL A 177 1.64 -4.82 -12.90
C VAL A 177 1.05 -6.13 -12.39
N SER A 178 0.71 -7.05 -13.29
CA SER A 178 0.40 -8.42 -12.91
C SER A 178 1.68 -9.25 -12.85
N LEU A 179 1.96 -9.88 -11.71
CA LEU A 179 3.03 -10.86 -11.57
C LEU A 179 2.56 -12.27 -11.97
N TYR A 180 1.28 -12.48 -12.24
CA TYR A 180 0.75 -13.75 -12.73
C TYR A 180 1.26 -14.09 -14.13
N GLU A 181 1.26 -15.39 -14.44
CA GLU A 181 1.58 -15.92 -15.76
C GLU A 181 0.58 -15.49 -16.83
N LYS A 182 1.02 -15.52 -18.09
CA LYS A 182 0.12 -15.43 -19.23
C LYS A 182 -0.29 -16.81 -19.71
N HIS A 183 -1.57 -16.97 -20.03
CA HIS A 183 -2.02 -18.20 -20.67
C HIS A 183 -1.27 -18.40 -22.00
N PRO A 184 -0.61 -19.55 -22.25
CA PRO A 184 0.29 -19.72 -23.40
C PRO A 184 -0.38 -19.51 -24.77
N VAL A 185 -1.66 -19.89 -24.88
CA VAL A 185 -2.44 -19.76 -26.12
C VAL A 185 -3.10 -18.39 -26.28
N THR A 186 -3.83 -17.90 -25.28
CA THR A 186 -4.62 -16.66 -25.40
C THR A 186 -3.83 -15.39 -25.08
N GLY A 187 -2.68 -15.52 -24.40
CA GLY A 187 -1.86 -14.39 -23.95
C GLY A 187 -2.46 -13.60 -22.78
N VAL A 188 -3.66 -13.97 -22.32
CA VAL A 188 -4.36 -13.29 -21.22
C VAL A 188 -3.66 -13.63 -19.90
N PRO A 189 -3.29 -12.63 -19.08
CA PRO A 189 -2.76 -12.88 -17.74
C PRO A 189 -3.79 -13.61 -16.88
N ALA A 190 -3.35 -14.56 -16.06
CA ALA A 190 -4.16 -14.96 -14.91
C ALA A 190 -4.32 -13.75 -13.97
N GLY A 191 -5.37 -13.72 -13.15
CA GLY A 191 -5.66 -12.55 -12.32
C GLY A 191 -6.53 -11.47 -13.00
N GLU A 192 -6.59 -11.41 -14.34
CA GLU A 192 -7.18 -10.27 -15.06
C GLU A 192 -8.67 -10.01 -14.72
N PRO A 193 -9.10 -8.75 -14.52
CA PRO A 193 -8.28 -7.53 -14.49
C PRO A 193 -7.46 -7.40 -13.20
N ILE A 194 -6.40 -6.59 -13.26
CA ILE A 194 -5.66 -6.18 -12.05
C ILE A 194 -6.67 -5.68 -10.99
N ALA A 195 -6.63 -6.35 -9.84
CA ALA A 195 -7.56 -6.14 -8.74
C ALA A 195 -7.19 -4.95 -7.86
N ASP A 196 -5.95 -4.49 -7.94
CA ASP A 196 -5.46 -3.32 -7.24
C ASP A 196 -5.96 -2.02 -7.88
N CYS A 197 -6.04 -0.96 -7.06
CA CYS A 197 -6.17 0.41 -7.50
C CYS A 197 -5.31 1.33 -6.65
N PHE A 198 -4.74 2.38 -7.25
CA PHE A 198 -4.03 3.42 -6.52
C PHE A 198 -4.43 4.82 -6.98
N ALA A 199 -4.12 5.80 -6.14
CA ALA A 199 -4.18 7.21 -6.46
C ALA A 199 -3.09 8.00 -5.73
N VAL A 200 -2.58 9.04 -6.39
CA VAL A 200 -1.78 10.08 -5.76
C VAL A 200 -2.28 11.44 -6.23
N VAL A 201 -2.44 12.37 -5.29
CA VAL A 201 -2.74 13.78 -5.55
C VAL A 201 -1.73 14.60 -4.78
N SER A 202 -0.85 15.31 -5.49
CA SER A 202 0.18 16.15 -4.90
C SER A 202 -0.12 17.63 -5.11
N ARG A 203 0.29 18.42 -4.11
CA ARG A 203 0.21 19.88 -4.06
C ARG A 203 1.55 20.43 -3.61
N LYS A 204 1.70 21.76 -3.56
CA LYS A 204 3.00 22.39 -3.24
C LYS A 204 3.62 21.89 -1.93
N ASN A 205 2.82 21.59 -0.92
CA ASN A 205 3.29 21.23 0.42
C ASN A 205 2.50 20.07 1.06
N SER A 206 1.71 19.34 0.28
CA SER A 206 0.94 18.22 0.79
C SER A 206 0.66 17.19 -0.30
N ALA A 207 0.35 15.97 0.11
CA ALA A 207 -0.07 14.92 -0.80
C ALA A 207 -1.10 13.98 -0.15
N ILE A 208 -1.96 13.40 -0.98
CA ILE A 208 -2.82 12.26 -0.66
C ILE A 208 -2.28 11.08 -1.46
N LEU A 209 -1.93 9.98 -0.80
CA LEU A 209 -1.63 8.70 -1.43
C LEU A 209 -2.68 7.71 -0.97
N CYS A 210 -3.17 6.87 -1.87
CA CYS A 210 -4.16 5.85 -1.57
C CYS A 210 -3.88 4.60 -2.42
N LEU A 211 -3.98 3.43 -1.81
CA LEU A 211 -3.87 2.14 -2.48
C LEU A 211 -4.87 1.17 -1.87
N ALA A 212 -5.53 0.40 -2.73
CA ALA A 212 -6.46 -0.65 -2.36
C ALA A 212 -6.12 -1.91 -3.17
N ASP A 213 -6.11 -3.06 -2.50
CA ASP A 213 -5.89 -4.38 -3.09
C ASP A 213 -7.20 -5.17 -3.02
N GLY A 214 -7.74 -5.56 -4.17
CA GLY A 214 -9.00 -6.30 -4.23
C GLY A 214 -8.79 -7.75 -3.80
N VAL A 215 -9.43 -8.17 -2.70
CA VAL A 215 -9.23 -9.51 -2.12
C VAL A 215 -9.62 -10.59 -3.13
N ASN A 216 -8.79 -11.62 -3.23
CA ASN A 216 -8.78 -12.60 -4.30
C ASN A 216 -8.33 -11.96 -5.62
N TRP A 217 -9.23 -11.81 -6.59
CA TRP A 217 -8.95 -11.24 -7.92
C TRP A 217 -10.24 -11.18 -8.75
N GLY A 218 -10.16 -10.58 -9.93
CA GLY A 218 -11.27 -10.50 -10.90
C GLY A 218 -12.06 -9.20 -10.82
N ALA A 219 -13.08 -9.09 -11.68
CA ALA A 219 -13.75 -7.82 -11.94
C ALA A 219 -14.42 -7.19 -10.70
N LYS A 220 -14.98 -7.99 -9.79
CA LYS A 220 -15.63 -7.50 -8.58
C LYS A 220 -14.65 -7.03 -7.50
N ALA A 221 -13.49 -7.68 -7.41
CA ALA A 221 -12.40 -7.25 -6.54
C ALA A 221 -11.76 -5.94 -7.07
N SER A 222 -11.49 -5.87 -8.38
CA SER A 222 -11.03 -4.65 -9.06
C SER A 222 -12.03 -3.49 -8.91
N LEU A 223 -13.33 -3.76 -9.00
CA LEU A 223 -14.37 -2.76 -8.78
C LEU A 223 -14.36 -2.25 -7.34
N ALA A 224 -14.21 -3.13 -6.34
CA ALA A 224 -14.11 -2.74 -4.94
C ALA A 224 -12.91 -1.84 -4.69
N ALA A 225 -11.71 -2.21 -5.17
CA ALA A 225 -10.51 -1.39 -5.02
C ALA A 225 -10.67 0.00 -5.64
N LYS A 226 -11.23 0.08 -6.85
CA LYS A 226 -11.49 1.36 -7.54
C LYS A 226 -12.50 2.23 -6.79
N ALA A 227 -13.59 1.63 -6.31
CA ALA A 227 -14.59 2.30 -5.49
C ALA A 227 -14.01 2.81 -4.17
N ALA A 228 -13.19 1.99 -3.50
CA ALA A 228 -12.56 2.36 -2.25
C ALA A 228 -11.62 3.56 -2.41
N VAL A 229 -10.73 3.51 -3.41
CA VAL A 229 -9.81 4.61 -3.72
C VAL A 229 -10.59 5.87 -4.11
N HIS A 230 -11.66 5.75 -4.92
CA HIS A 230 -12.49 6.89 -5.29
C HIS A 230 -13.11 7.55 -4.05
N GLY A 231 -13.85 6.79 -3.24
CA GLY A 231 -14.58 7.33 -2.09
C GLY A 231 -13.64 7.92 -1.04
N CYS A 232 -12.48 7.30 -0.83
CA CYS A 232 -11.45 7.81 0.06
C CYS A 232 -10.89 9.16 -0.42
N VAL A 233 -10.42 9.21 -1.67
CA VAL A 233 -9.76 10.40 -2.20
C VAL A 233 -10.73 11.56 -2.39
N ASP A 234 -11.96 11.29 -2.85
CA ASP A 234 -12.99 12.32 -2.99
C ASP A 234 -13.31 12.98 -1.65
N TYR A 235 -13.55 12.16 -0.61
CA TYR A 235 -13.79 12.65 0.74
C TYR A 235 -12.61 13.47 1.27
N LEU A 236 -11.38 12.96 1.12
CA LEU A 236 -10.18 13.64 1.62
C LEU A 236 -9.94 14.98 0.91
N ASN A 237 -10.15 15.06 -0.41
CA ASN A 237 -10.02 16.32 -1.14
C ASN A 237 -11.01 17.37 -0.64
N GLN A 238 -12.27 16.98 -0.38
CA GLN A 238 -13.29 17.88 0.17
C GLN A 238 -12.97 18.30 1.61
N ALA A 239 -12.60 17.34 2.46
CA ALA A 239 -12.35 17.58 3.89
C ALA A 239 -11.09 18.43 4.15
N LEU A 240 -10.02 18.24 3.36
CA LEU A 240 -8.75 18.94 3.57
C LEU A 240 -8.67 20.29 2.86
N PHE A 241 -9.33 20.42 1.70
CA PHE A 241 -9.16 21.58 0.81
C PHE A 241 -10.45 22.36 0.53
N GLY A 242 -11.56 21.98 1.17
CA GLY A 242 -12.85 22.67 1.13
C GLY A 242 -12.86 24.00 1.88
N ALA A 243 -14.03 24.33 2.44
CA ALA A 243 -14.24 25.60 3.14
C ALA A 243 -13.54 25.66 4.51
N HIS A 244 -13.46 24.52 5.21
CA HIS A 244 -12.81 24.41 6.51
C HIS A 244 -11.39 23.83 6.34
N ALA A 245 -10.40 24.55 6.87
CA ALA A 245 -9.01 24.10 6.84
C ALA A 245 -8.72 23.20 8.05
N VAL A 246 -8.13 22.04 7.80
CA VAL A 246 -7.62 21.15 8.85
C VAL A 246 -6.39 21.78 9.51
N ALA A 247 -6.43 21.92 10.84
CA ALA A 247 -5.40 22.62 11.62
C ALA A 247 -4.56 21.69 12.51
N SER A 248 -4.95 20.42 12.67
CA SER A 248 -4.28 19.47 13.54
C SER A 248 -4.26 18.05 12.97
N THR A 249 -3.28 17.25 13.40
CA THR A 249 -3.23 15.83 13.03
C THR A 249 -4.44 15.06 13.52
N THR A 250 -5.04 15.46 14.64
CA THR A 250 -6.30 14.88 15.15
C THR A 250 -7.43 15.04 14.14
N GLU A 251 -7.63 16.24 13.60
CA GLU A 251 -8.62 16.51 12.54
C GLU A 251 -8.28 15.75 11.24
N ALA A 252 -7.00 15.67 10.88
CA ALA A 252 -6.56 14.89 9.72
C ALA A 252 -6.89 13.39 9.87
N PHE A 253 -6.74 12.82 11.07
CA PHE A 253 -7.13 11.44 11.34
C PHE A 253 -8.64 11.23 11.36
N VAL A 254 -9.42 12.21 11.85
CA VAL A 254 -10.89 12.17 11.71
C VAL A 254 -11.28 12.16 10.24
N ALA A 255 -10.64 12.98 9.40
CA ALA A 255 -10.88 12.98 7.96
C ALA A 255 -10.49 11.65 7.31
N LEU A 256 -9.35 11.05 7.69
CA LEU A 256 -8.93 9.72 7.23
C LEU A 256 -9.96 8.64 7.59
N LEU A 257 -10.41 8.55 8.84
CA LEU A 257 -11.40 7.55 9.25
C LEU A 257 -12.73 7.72 8.51
N ARG A 258 -13.20 8.95 8.35
CA ARG A 258 -14.43 9.23 7.58
C ARG A 258 -14.26 8.91 6.09
N SER A 259 -13.06 9.06 5.54
CA SER A 259 -12.76 8.67 4.16
C SER A 259 -12.83 7.15 3.95
N PHE A 260 -12.50 6.34 4.96
CA PHE A 260 -12.65 4.89 4.93
C PHE A 260 -14.12 4.47 4.96
N HIS A 261 -14.94 5.20 5.72
CA HIS A 261 -16.39 5.02 5.69
C HIS A 261 -16.97 5.39 4.31
N ALA A 262 -16.57 6.53 3.72
CA ALA A 262 -16.99 6.92 2.38
C ALA A 262 -16.55 5.89 1.31
N ALA A 263 -15.32 5.39 1.41
CA ALA A 263 -14.81 4.30 0.58
C ALA A 263 -15.68 3.05 0.69
N HIS A 264 -15.98 2.61 1.91
CA HIS A 264 -16.84 1.45 2.17
C HIS A 264 -18.23 1.60 1.56
N ASN A 265 -18.89 2.74 1.75
CA ASN A 265 -20.21 2.99 1.18
C ASN A 265 -20.18 2.94 -0.35
N LEU A 266 -19.16 3.52 -0.98
CA LEU A 266 -19.04 3.50 -2.44
C LEU A 266 -18.79 2.08 -2.99
N ILE A 267 -18.08 1.21 -2.25
CA ILE A 267 -17.97 -0.22 -2.61
C ILE A 267 -19.37 -0.85 -2.66
N LEU A 268 -20.21 -0.61 -1.66
CA LEU A 268 -21.56 -1.17 -1.60
C LEU A 268 -22.45 -0.63 -2.73
N GLU A 269 -22.40 0.68 -2.99
CA GLU A 269 -23.15 1.33 -4.08
C GLU A 269 -22.81 0.76 -5.46
N GLU A 270 -21.52 0.53 -5.72
CA GLU A 270 -21.03 -0.07 -6.95
C GLU A 270 -21.18 -1.60 -6.98
N ASN A 271 -21.67 -2.21 -5.90
CA ASN A 271 -21.76 -3.66 -5.72
C ASN A 271 -20.40 -4.36 -5.90
N GLY A 272 -19.33 -3.77 -5.37
CA GLY A 272 -17.99 -4.37 -5.31
C GLY A 272 -17.92 -5.55 -4.32
N MET A 273 -16.84 -6.33 -4.41
CA MET A 273 -16.51 -7.36 -3.41
C MET A 273 -15.70 -6.73 -2.25
N LEU A 274 -14.61 -7.37 -1.83
CA LEU A 274 -13.80 -6.98 -0.69
C LEU A 274 -12.49 -6.36 -1.19
N THR A 275 -11.95 -5.39 -0.46
CA THR A 275 -10.64 -4.80 -0.75
C THR A 275 -9.99 -4.27 0.51
N THR A 276 -8.66 -4.30 0.56
CA THR A 276 -7.88 -3.55 1.55
C THR A 276 -7.99 -2.05 1.26
N LEU A 277 -7.55 -1.21 2.20
CA LEU A 277 -7.37 0.22 1.92
C LEU A 277 -6.27 0.79 2.81
N THR A 278 -5.31 1.44 2.18
CA THR A 278 -4.26 2.21 2.85
C THR A 278 -4.25 3.62 2.28
N ALA A 279 -4.38 4.62 3.14
CA ALA A 279 -4.30 6.03 2.76
C ALA A 279 -3.25 6.75 3.61
N VAL A 280 -2.43 7.58 2.98
CA VAL A 280 -1.42 8.39 3.64
C VAL A 280 -1.58 9.86 3.23
N LEU A 281 -1.71 10.73 4.22
CA LEU A 281 -1.60 12.17 4.07
C LEU A 281 -0.19 12.61 4.39
N VAL A 282 0.44 13.36 3.51
CA VAL A 282 1.66 14.11 3.83
C VAL A 282 1.26 15.56 4.03
N LEU A 283 1.47 16.08 5.24
CA LEU A 283 1.00 17.40 5.67
C LEU A 283 2.16 18.24 6.23
N PRO A 284 2.19 19.56 5.98
CA PRO A 284 3.21 20.42 6.57
C PRO A 284 2.93 20.59 8.05
N LEU A 285 3.97 20.57 8.88
CA LEU A 285 3.88 21.01 10.26
C LEU A 285 4.05 22.53 10.33
N VAL A 286 3.67 23.14 11.45
CA VAL A 286 3.97 24.57 11.70
C VAL A 286 5.48 24.82 11.73
N ALA A 287 6.27 23.82 12.16
CA ALA A 287 7.71 23.88 12.09
C ALA A 287 8.19 23.92 10.63
N PRO A 288 9.09 24.85 10.27
CA PRO A 288 9.54 25.01 8.89
C PRO A 288 10.29 23.77 8.40
N GLN A 289 10.07 23.40 7.13
CA GLN A 289 10.70 22.23 6.48
C GLN A 289 10.47 20.90 7.24
N ARG A 290 9.42 20.83 8.05
CA ARG A 290 9.01 19.60 8.74
C ARG A 290 7.63 19.20 8.28
N TYR A 291 7.47 17.92 8.02
CA TYR A 291 6.23 17.34 7.53
C TYR A 291 5.87 16.14 8.39
N ILE A 292 4.63 15.71 8.27
CA ILE A 292 4.14 14.51 8.92
C ILE A 292 3.41 13.65 7.89
N ALA A 293 3.72 12.34 7.91
CA ALA A 293 2.96 11.33 7.20
C ALA A 293 1.94 10.74 8.19
N CYS A 294 0.65 10.93 7.93
CA CYS A 294 -0.46 10.35 8.68
C CYS A 294 -1.11 9.25 7.84
N ALA A 295 -1.05 8.01 8.31
CA ALA A 295 -1.58 6.83 7.63
C ALA A 295 -2.81 6.28 8.34
N CYS A 296 -3.82 5.87 7.56
CA CYS A 296 -4.89 4.98 8.01
C CYS A 296 -4.84 3.72 7.14
N ASN A 297 -4.97 2.55 7.77
CA ASN A 297 -4.81 1.27 7.10
C ASN A 297 -5.86 0.26 7.57
N VAL A 298 -6.45 -0.46 6.62
CA VAL A 298 -7.22 -1.70 6.81
C VAL A 298 -6.69 -2.72 5.82
N GLY A 299 -6.30 -3.88 6.34
CA GLY A 299 -5.67 -4.94 5.56
C GLY A 299 -4.14 -4.90 5.53
N ASP A 300 -3.56 -5.49 4.50
CA ASP A 300 -2.12 -5.84 4.42
C ASP A 300 -1.36 -5.14 3.27
N SER A 301 -1.97 -4.13 2.65
CA SER A 301 -1.25 -3.13 1.88
C SER A 301 -0.51 -2.20 2.84
N LEU A 302 0.82 -2.06 2.69
CA LEU A 302 1.67 -1.45 3.71
C LEU A 302 2.25 -0.12 3.24
N ALA A 303 2.41 0.82 4.17
CA ALA A 303 2.98 2.14 3.89
C ALA A 303 4.33 2.33 4.56
N TYR A 304 5.23 3.04 3.88
CA TYR A 304 6.62 3.17 4.24
C TYR A 304 7.14 4.60 4.04
N VAL A 305 8.23 4.92 4.75
CA VAL A 305 9.09 6.06 4.46
C VAL A 305 10.46 5.55 4.09
N TYR A 306 10.99 6.00 2.96
CA TYR A 306 12.40 5.90 2.61
C TYR A 306 13.08 7.25 2.83
N SER A 307 14.11 7.25 3.67
CA SER A 307 14.98 8.39 3.92
C SER A 307 16.43 8.01 3.62
N HIS A 308 17.17 8.86 2.91
CA HIS A 308 18.61 8.63 2.73
C HIS A 308 19.38 8.62 4.04
N LYS A 309 18.87 9.32 5.06
CA LYS A 309 19.47 9.40 6.39
C LYS A 309 19.10 8.19 7.26
N HIS A 310 17.82 7.83 7.30
CA HIS A 310 17.32 6.83 8.26
C HIS A 310 17.13 5.43 7.66
N GLY A 311 17.04 5.30 6.34
CA GLY A 311 16.70 4.04 5.66
C GLY A 311 15.20 3.88 5.44
N VAL A 312 14.72 2.64 5.41
CA VAL A 312 13.29 2.31 5.21
C VAL A 312 12.63 1.99 6.54
N ARG A 313 11.46 2.59 6.79
CA ARG A 313 10.63 2.36 7.97
C ARG A 313 9.20 2.11 7.55
N GLU A 314 8.51 1.18 8.21
CA GLU A 314 7.11 0.89 7.95
C GLU A 314 6.18 1.71 8.86
N ILE A 315 5.38 2.59 8.26
CA ILE A 315 4.40 3.42 8.97
C ILE A 315 3.27 2.55 9.55
N THR A 316 2.87 1.51 8.81
CA THR A 316 1.73 0.63 9.11
C THR A 316 2.04 -0.51 10.08
N GLN A 317 3.21 -0.55 10.72
CA GLN A 317 3.61 -1.66 11.59
C GLN A 317 2.61 -2.00 12.72
N GLY A 318 1.73 -1.08 13.10
CA GLY A 318 0.68 -1.34 14.10
C GLY A 318 -0.51 -2.17 13.59
N SER A 319 -0.62 -2.42 12.27
CA SER A 319 -1.70 -3.20 11.67
C SER A 319 -1.49 -4.70 11.73
N HIS A 320 -0.32 -5.16 12.18
CA HIS A 320 0.01 -6.57 12.31
C HIS A 320 1.00 -6.83 13.44
N ASP A 321 0.99 -8.04 13.99
CA ASP A 321 1.92 -8.45 15.03
C ASP A 321 3.26 -8.88 14.41
N VAL A 322 4.28 -8.03 14.55
CA VAL A 322 5.64 -8.29 14.04
C VAL A 322 6.33 -9.49 14.71
N HIS A 323 5.83 -9.95 15.86
CA HIS A 323 6.35 -11.13 16.55
C HIS A 323 5.64 -12.42 16.14
N ARG A 324 4.61 -12.34 15.28
CA ARG A 324 3.85 -13.48 14.78
C ARG A 324 4.08 -13.67 13.29
N MET A 325 4.23 -14.93 12.87
CA MET A 325 4.27 -15.26 11.44
C MET A 325 2.95 -14.91 10.78
N ARG A 326 2.99 -14.03 9.77
CA ARG A 326 1.84 -13.70 8.93
C ARG A 326 1.52 -14.85 7.98
N ASP A 327 0.23 -15.16 7.82
CA ASP A 327 -0.25 -15.95 6.69
C ASP A 327 -0.37 -15.02 5.49
N MET A 328 0.50 -15.19 4.49
CA MET A 328 0.54 -14.33 3.29
C MET A 328 -0.68 -14.49 2.36
N ARG A 329 -1.67 -15.30 2.75
CA ARG A 329 -2.96 -15.44 2.07
C ARG A 329 -4.08 -14.67 2.76
N ASP A 330 -3.82 -14.23 3.99
CA ASP A 330 -4.78 -13.50 4.79
C ASP A 330 -4.54 -12.00 4.60
N ALA A 331 -5.57 -11.33 4.09
CA ALA A 331 -5.58 -9.88 3.93
C ALA A 331 -5.62 -9.14 5.27
N LEU A 332 -5.81 -9.85 6.40
CA LEU A 332 -6.00 -9.38 7.77
C LEU A 332 -7.34 -8.66 8.02
N GLY A 333 -7.68 -7.69 7.19
CA GLY A 333 -8.93 -6.95 7.27
C GLY A 333 -9.30 -6.38 5.91
N ALA A 334 -10.58 -6.08 5.71
CA ALA A 334 -11.08 -5.64 4.42
C ALA A 334 -12.31 -4.73 4.55
N LEU A 335 -12.41 -3.77 3.62
CA LEU A 335 -13.63 -3.05 3.35
C LEU A 335 -14.50 -3.82 2.35
N GLY A 336 -15.81 -3.61 2.44
CA GLY A 336 -16.81 -4.23 1.58
C GLY A 336 -17.74 -5.13 2.40
N PRO A 337 -18.61 -5.90 1.75
CA PRO A 337 -19.58 -6.77 2.43
C PRO A 337 -18.92 -8.05 2.98
N VAL A 338 -18.09 -7.91 4.04
CA VAL A 338 -17.39 -9.05 4.66
C VAL A 338 -18.38 -9.91 5.45
N ASP A 339 -19.16 -9.26 6.33
CA ASP A 339 -20.26 -9.87 7.07
C ASP A 339 -21.55 -9.09 6.81
N GLY A 340 -22.38 -9.59 5.90
CA GLY A 340 -23.53 -8.85 5.38
C GLY A 340 -23.07 -7.59 4.64
N THR A 341 -23.39 -6.41 5.18
CA THR A 341 -22.89 -5.12 4.66
C THR A 341 -21.69 -4.59 5.44
N ASN A 342 -21.24 -5.26 6.49
CA ASN A 342 -20.23 -4.72 7.40
C ASN A 342 -18.80 -5.06 6.94
N PRO A 343 -17.83 -4.13 7.16
CA PRO A 343 -16.42 -4.37 6.90
C PRO A 343 -15.74 -5.12 8.05
N GLU A 344 -14.55 -5.67 7.79
CA GLU A 344 -13.67 -6.25 8.81
C GLU A 344 -12.55 -5.26 9.16
N LEU A 345 -12.64 -4.65 10.35
CA LEU A 345 -11.76 -3.57 10.81
C LEU A 345 -10.85 -3.98 11.97
N ALA A 346 -10.72 -5.28 12.25
CA ALA A 346 -9.97 -5.79 13.40
C ALA A 346 -8.51 -5.30 13.42
N ASN A 347 -7.92 -5.09 12.25
CA ASN A 347 -6.55 -4.62 12.07
C ASN A 347 -6.45 -3.11 11.70
N LEU A 348 -7.57 -2.37 11.78
CA LEU A 348 -7.58 -0.94 11.48
C LEU A 348 -6.53 -0.22 12.34
N THR A 349 -5.68 0.56 11.68
CA THR A 349 -4.59 1.28 12.34
C THR A 349 -4.47 2.68 11.79
N CYS A 350 -4.43 3.66 12.70
CA CYS A 350 -3.96 5.02 12.45
C CYS A 350 -2.51 5.13 12.94
N ALA A 351 -1.62 5.65 12.10
CA ALA A 351 -0.23 5.81 12.44
C ALA A 351 0.34 7.11 11.89
N MET A 352 1.35 7.67 12.53
CA MET A 352 2.09 8.79 11.97
C MET A 352 3.57 8.77 12.31
N THR A 353 4.34 9.41 11.44
CA THR A 353 5.75 9.68 11.66
C THR A 353 6.15 10.98 10.98
N GLU A 354 7.16 11.65 11.53
CA GLU A 354 7.70 12.86 10.91
C GLU A 354 8.57 12.50 9.72
N VAL A 355 8.52 13.36 8.70
CA VAL A 355 9.27 13.24 7.45
C VAL A 355 9.86 14.60 7.06
N GLU A 356 10.97 14.57 6.33
CA GLU A 356 11.71 15.75 5.90
C GLU A 356 11.70 15.89 4.37
N PRO A 357 11.95 17.09 3.82
CA PRO A 357 12.19 17.26 2.39
C PRO A 357 13.24 16.29 1.86
N GLY A 358 12.93 15.61 0.77
CA GLY A 358 13.77 14.57 0.16
C GLY A 358 13.44 13.15 0.61
N ASP A 359 12.69 12.96 1.69
CA ASP A 359 12.13 11.65 2.03
C ASP A 359 11.08 11.23 0.99
N ILE A 360 10.92 9.93 0.78
CA ILE A 360 9.90 9.35 -0.11
C ILE A 360 8.92 8.55 0.72
N VAL A 361 7.65 8.95 0.70
CA VAL A 361 6.54 8.21 1.30
C VAL A 361 5.91 7.33 0.22
N PHE A 362 5.71 6.05 0.48
CA PHE A 362 5.15 5.13 -0.51
C PHE A 362 4.27 4.06 0.12
N ILE A 363 3.35 3.52 -0.68
CA ILE A 363 2.45 2.42 -0.31
C ILE A 363 2.65 1.29 -1.31
N THR A 364 2.60 0.05 -0.84
CA THR A 364 2.72 -1.15 -1.67
C THR A 364 1.58 -2.12 -1.42
N SER A 365 1.09 -2.79 -2.47
CA SER A 365 0.28 -4.01 -2.30
C SER A 365 1.14 -5.19 -1.82
N ASP A 366 0.50 -6.27 -1.41
CA ASP A 366 1.17 -7.48 -0.92
C ASP A 366 2.00 -8.17 -2.02
N GLY A 367 1.62 -8.03 -3.30
CA GLY A 367 2.38 -8.46 -4.45
C GLY A 367 3.76 -7.82 -4.56
N VAL A 368 4.00 -6.73 -3.83
CA VAL A 368 5.33 -6.14 -3.69
C VAL A 368 5.96 -6.46 -2.34
N SER A 369 5.27 -6.17 -1.22
CA SER A 369 5.85 -6.31 0.12
C SER A 369 6.19 -7.75 0.47
N ASP A 370 5.36 -8.73 0.08
CA ASP A 370 5.65 -10.14 0.32
C ASP A 370 6.88 -10.60 -0.48
N ASN A 371 7.13 -10.03 -1.66
CA ASN A 371 8.30 -10.37 -2.47
C ASN A 371 9.63 -9.81 -1.89
N LEU A 372 9.55 -8.89 -0.92
CA LEU A 372 10.69 -8.37 -0.16
C LEU A 372 10.93 -9.16 1.14
N ASP A 373 10.03 -10.07 1.51
CA ASP A 373 10.21 -10.97 2.64
C ASP A 373 11.34 -11.99 2.37
N PRO A 374 12.22 -12.27 3.35
CA PRO A 374 13.37 -13.15 3.19
C PRO A 374 13.06 -14.60 2.84
N VAL A 375 11.91 -15.13 3.26
CA VAL A 375 11.50 -16.50 3.00
C VAL A 375 10.78 -16.61 1.65
N VAL A 376 9.95 -15.63 1.30
CA VAL A 376 9.28 -15.57 -0.01
C VAL A 376 10.31 -15.29 -1.11
N GLY A 377 11.15 -14.27 -0.91
CA GLY A 377 12.22 -13.89 -1.82
C GLY A 377 13.43 -14.83 -1.80
N LYS A 378 13.54 -15.69 -0.78
CA LYS A 378 14.60 -16.70 -0.60
C LYS A 378 16.03 -16.15 -0.70
N PHE A 379 16.28 -14.99 -0.09
CA PHE A 379 17.57 -14.29 -0.21
C PHE A 379 18.47 -14.39 1.02
N THR A 380 18.01 -14.96 2.14
CA THR A 380 18.82 -15.00 3.38
C THR A 380 19.67 -16.23 3.54
N GLY A 381 19.28 -17.37 2.97
CA GLY A 381 19.97 -18.65 3.17
C GLY A 381 19.95 -19.17 4.63
N LEU A 382 19.14 -18.55 5.51
CA LEU A 382 19.07 -18.89 6.93
C LEU A 382 18.16 -20.10 7.19
N SER A 383 18.60 -20.99 8.08
CA SER A 383 17.85 -22.16 8.54
C SER A 383 16.84 -21.78 9.64
N GLY A 384 15.81 -21.04 9.25
CA GLY A 384 14.84 -20.45 10.19
C GLY A 384 15.11 -18.96 10.41
N VAL A 385 14.06 -18.17 10.26
CA VAL A 385 14.08 -16.72 10.49
C VAL A 385 12.83 -16.42 11.30
N GLU A 386 12.99 -15.87 12.50
CA GLU A 386 11.88 -15.51 13.38
C GLU A 386 11.05 -14.36 12.78
N ALA A 387 9.81 -14.19 13.22
CA ALA A 387 8.88 -13.22 12.62
C ALA A 387 9.44 -11.79 12.61
N GLU A 388 10.00 -11.34 13.74
CA GLU A 388 10.61 -10.02 13.89
C GLU A 388 11.83 -9.86 12.97
N GLN A 389 12.64 -10.91 12.85
CA GLN A 389 13.80 -10.93 11.96
C GLN A 389 13.36 -10.84 10.50
N ARG A 390 12.24 -11.49 10.12
CA ARG A 390 11.70 -11.42 8.75
C ARG A 390 11.30 -10.00 8.40
N HIS A 391 10.55 -9.35 9.30
CA HIS A 391 10.16 -7.96 9.14
C HIS A 391 11.39 -7.06 8.98
N ARG A 392 12.37 -7.15 9.90
CA ARG A 392 13.58 -6.32 9.86
C ARG A 392 14.43 -6.55 8.61
N LEU A 393 14.61 -7.81 8.20
CA LEU A 393 15.35 -8.16 6.99
C LEU A 393 14.63 -7.70 5.72
N GLY A 394 13.29 -7.68 5.72
CA GLY A 394 12.49 -7.10 4.63
C GLY A 394 12.70 -5.59 4.48
N LEU A 395 12.73 -4.85 5.58
CA LEU A 395 13.05 -3.41 5.57
C LEU A 395 14.47 -3.16 5.07
N LEU A 396 15.45 -3.91 5.56
CA LEU A 396 16.85 -3.79 5.10
C LEU A 396 17.01 -4.18 3.64
N ARG A 397 16.25 -5.17 3.15
CA ARG A 397 16.25 -5.53 1.73
C ARG A 397 15.67 -4.42 0.86
N THR A 398 14.58 -3.80 1.32
CA THR A 398 14.00 -2.64 0.65
C THR A 398 14.99 -1.47 0.62
N GLU A 399 15.65 -1.19 1.75
CA GLU A 399 16.68 -0.14 1.82
C GLU A 399 17.85 -0.41 0.87
N ASP A 400 18.38 -1.62 0.87
CA ASP A 400 19.46 -2.04 -0.01
C ASP A 400 19.07 -1.88 -1.48
N LEU A 401 17.87 -2.32 -1.85
CA LEU A 401 17.34 -2.13 -3.20
C LEU A 401 17.28 -0.65 -3.57
N LEU A 402 16.75 0.22 -2.70
CA LEU A 402 16.58 1.65 -2.99
C LEU A 402 17.90 2.42 -2.99
N ARG A 403 18.93 1.96 -2.28
CA ARG A 403 20.27 2.59 -2.26
C ARG A 403 21.16 2.10 -3.40
N ASN A 404 21.08 0.82 -3.75
CA ASN A 404 22.08 0.15 -4.57
C ASN A 404 21.49 -0.46 -5.85
N GLY A 405 20.17 -0.33 -6.08
CA GLY A 405 19.48 -0.91 -7.23
C GLY A 405 19.46 -2.45 -7.23
N VAL A 406 18.83 -3.04 -8.26
CA VAL A 406 18.71 -4.50 -8.39
C VAL A 406 20.07 -5.20 -8.53
N SER A 407 21.06 -4.51 -9.13
CA SER A 407 22.41 -5.04 -9.37
C SER A 407 23.35 -4.90 -8.18
N GLY A 408 22.97 -4.15 -7.12
CA GLY A 408 23.85 -3.83 -5.99
C GLY A 408 24.88 -2.72 -6.28
N HIS A 409 24.90 -2.16 -7.50
CA HIS A 409 25.80 -1.08 -7.91
C HIS A 409 25.08 0.07 -8.65
N GLY A 410 23.75 0.08 -8.59
CA GLY A 410 22.93 1.18 -9.11
C GLY A 410 23.01 2.42 -8.21
N PRO A 411 22.62 3.59 -8.75
CA PRO A 411 22.56 4.82 -7.98
C PRO A 411 21.42 4.77 -6.94
N PRO A 412 21.54 5.50 -5.83
CA PRO A 412 20.44 5.69 -4.89
C PRO A 412 19.23 6.34 -5.56
N CYS A 413 18.04 5.88 -5.15
CA CYS A 413 16.79 6.42 -5.65
C CYS A 413 16.45 7.76 -4.97
N HIS A 414 16.15 8.79 -5.77
CA HIS A 414 15.84 10.14 -5.25
C HIS A 414 14.44 10.64 -5.61
N SER A 415 13.63 9.84 -6.33
CA SER A 415 12.31 10.27 -6.81
C SER A 415 11.27 9.17 -6.64
N ALA A 416 10.01 9.55 -6.43
CA ALA A 416 8.88 8.64 -6.33
C ALA A 416 8.79 7.70 -7.56
N LYS A 417 8.94 8.24 -8.76
CA LYS A 417 8.94 7.46 -10.00
C LYS A 417 10.07 6.44 -10.04
N GLY A 418 11.30 6.86 -9.67
CA GLY A 418 12.44 5.95 -9.61
C GLY A 418 12.21 4.79 -8.63
N LEU A 419 11.59 5.07 -7.49
CA LEU A 419 11.27 4.07 -6.46
C LEU A 419 10.24 3.06 -6.99
N VAL A 420 9.14 3.56 -7.56
CA VAL A 420 8.08 2.74 -8.15
C VAL A 420 8.64 1.85 -9.27
N ASP A 421 9.44 2.42 -10.16
CA ASP A 421 10.04 1.68 -11.27
C ASP A 421 10.96 0.55 -10.77
N LEU A 422 11.80 0.86 -9.80
CA LEU A 422 12.79 -0.06 -9.25
C LEU A 422 12.15 -1.21 -8.46
N MET A 423 11.15 -0.92 -7.62
CA MET A 423 10.44 -1.95 -6.85
C MET A 423 9.70 -2.91 -7.77
N LEU A 424 8.98 -2.39 -8.76
CA LEU A 424 8.23 -3.22 -9.72
C LEU A 424 9.14 -4.02 -10.66
N ASP A 425 10.27 -3.45 -11.10
CA ASP A 425 11.27 -4.19 -11.87
C ASP A 425 11.86 -5.34 -11.04
N PHE A 426 12.18 -5.09 -9.77
CA PHE A 426 12.67 -6.12 -8.85
C PHE A 426 11.67 -7.28 -8.70
N VAL A 427 10.42 -7.02 -8.32
CA VAL A 427 9.45 -8.10 -8.07
C VAL A 427 9.06 -8.82 -9.35
N THR A 428 9.04 -8.12 -10.49
CA THR A 428 8.84 -8.72 -11.82
C THR A 428 9.99 -9.68 -12.15
N ARG A 429 11.25 -9.29 -11.92
CA ARG A 429 12.39 -10.18 -12.18
C ARG A 429 12.41 -11.39 -11.25
N LEU A 430 12.14 -11.17 -9.96
CA LEU A 430 12.12 -12.21 -8.92
C LEU A 430 11.13 -13.34 -9.28
N THR A 431 9.95 -12.97 -9.74
CA THR A 431 8.85 -13.90 -10.08
C THR A 431 8.94 -14.50 -11.48
N SER A 432 9.87 -14.04 -12.31
CA SER A 432 9.98 -14.43 -13.73
C SER A 432 10.13 -15.94 -13.94
N ALA A 433 10.89 -16.62 -13.07
CA ALA A 433 11.09 -18.07 -13.15
C ALA A 433 9.81 -18.85 -12.81
N LYS A 434 8.98 -18.34 -11.88
CA LYS A 434 7.67 -18.96 -11.57
C LYS A 434 6.71 -18.81 -12.74
N ARG A 435 6.60 -17.61 -13.32
CA ARG A 435 5.78 -17.38 -14.51
C ARG A 435 6.18 -18.30 -15.65
N ARG A 436 7.46 -18.35 -16.03
CA ARG A 436 7.95 -19.24 -17.12
C ARG A 436 7.61 -20.72 -16.92
N LEU A 437 7.57 -21.18 -15.67
CA LEU A 437 7.17 -22.56 -15.36
C LEU A 437 5.66 -22.78 -15.59
N LEU A 438 4.83 -21.78 -15.31
CA LEU A 438 3.38 -21.83 -15.51
C LEU A 438 2.98 -21.54 -16.96
N GLU A 439 3.80 -20.81 -17.71
CA GLU A 439 3.59 -20.50 -19.14
C GLU A 439 4.01 -21.65 -20.08
N ASP A 440 4.33 -22.83 -19.54
CA ASP A 440 4.71 -24.00 -20.33
C ASP A 440 3.48 -24.63 -21.03
N GLU A 441 3.46 -24.60 -22.36
CA GLU A 441 2.39 -25.17 -23.19
C GLU A 441 2.09 -26.64 -22.87
N GLU A 442 3.07 -27.41 -22.41
CA GLU A 442 2.88 -28.84 -22.08
C GLU A 442 1.92 -29.07 -20.90
N LEU A 443 1.70 -28.03 -20.08
CA LEU A 443 0.72 -28.03 -19.00
C LEU A 443 -0.72 -27.92 -19.50
N TYR A 444 -0.92 -27.32 -20.67
CA TYR A 444 -2.23 -27.02 -21.25
C TYR A 444 -2.64 -27.98 -22.37
N ARG A 445 -1.72 -28.84 -22.85
CA ARG A 445 -2.10 -29.91 -23.79
C ARG A 445 -3.06 -30.89 -23.13
N SER A 446 -4.18 -31.16 -23.81
CA SER A 446 -5.22 -32.10 -23.42
C SER A 446 -4.63 -33.48 -23.10
N GLY A 447 -4.81 -33.92 -21.85
CA GLY A 447 -4.48 -35.27 -21.39
C GLY A 447 -5.54 -35.74 -20.40
N GLY A 448 -5.64 -37.04 -20.14
CA GLY A 448 -6.62 -37.60 -19.20
C GLY A 448 -6.51 -36.97 -17.79
N GLN A 449 -7.64 -36.88 -17.06
CA GLN A 449 -7.74 -36.21 -15.75
C GLN A 449 -6.62 -36.62 -14.75
N THR A 450 -6.25 -37.90 -14.71
CA THR A 450 -5.20 -38.43 -13.83
C THR A 450 -3.81 -37.86 -14.17
N GLN A 451 -3.50 -37.70 -15.46
CA GLN A 451 -2.23 -37.19 -15.95
C GLN A 451 -2.11 -35.69 -15.68
N GLN A 452 -3.22 -34.96 -15.78
CA GLN A 452 -3.29 -33.53 -15.45
C GLN A 452 -3.10 -33.28 -13.94
N ARG A 453 -3.68 -34.13 -13.08
CA ARG A 453 -3.49 -34.07 -11.62
C ARG A 453 -2.04 -34.36 -11.19
N ALA A 454 -1.39 -35.37 -11.81
CA ALA A 454 0.01 -35.69 -11.55
C ALA A 454 0.95 -34.54 -11.97
N LYS A 455 0.72 -33.96 -13.16
CA LYS A 455 1.45 -32.79 -13.65
C LYS A 455 1.33 -31.60 -12.69
N ARG A 456 0.11 -31.27 -12.24
CA ARG A 456 -0.12 -30.19 -11.26
C ARG A 456 0.63 -30.41 -9.94
N LYS A 457 0.62 -31.63 -9.39
CA LYS A 457 1.35 -31.95 -8.14
C LYS A 457 2.87 -31.79 -8.29
N GLN A 458 3.44 -32.23 -9.42
CA GLN A 458 4.87 -32.05 -9.70
C GLN A 458 5.23 -30.57 -9.88
N MET A 459 4.33 -29.78 -10.49
CA MET A 459 4.50 -28.34 -10.64
C MET A 459 4.46 -27.61 -9.31
N CYS A 460 3.56 -27.96 -8.38
CA CYS A 460 3.53 -27.35 -7.04
C CYS A 460 4.88 -27.45 -6.33
N GLY A 461 5.56 -28.60 -6.40
CA GLY A 461 6.89 -28.78 -5.82
C GLY A 461 7.97 -27.90 -6.47
N LYS A 462 7.94 -27.76 -7.81
CA LYS A 462 8.86 -26.87 -8.53
C LYS A 462 8.59 -25.40 -8.19
N LEU A 463 7.32 -24.99 -8.13
CA LEU A 463 6.92 -23.63 -7.81
C LEU A 463 7.31 -23.25 -6.38
N ALA A 464 7.16 -24.18 -5.42
CA ALA A 464 7.61 -23.97 -4.06
C ALA A 464 9.13 -23.79 -3.95
N ALA A 465 9.92 -24.34 -4.88
CA ALA A 465 11.38 -24.23 -4.89
C ALA A 465 11.88 -22.87 -5.45
N VAL A 466 11.10 -22.21 -6.31
CA VAL A 466 11.46 -20.93 -6.94
C VAL A 466 11.06 -19.75 -6.02
N PRO A 467 11.83 -18.65 -5.96
CA PRO A 467 11.47 -17.47 -5.16
C PRO A 467 10.27 -16.69 -5.73
N GLY A 468 9.68 -15.87 -4.85
CA GLY A 468 8.67 -14.87 -5.14
C GLY A 468 7.23 -15.34 -4.99
N LYS A 469 6.30 -14.43 -4.71
CA LYS A 469 4.85 -14.64 -4.71
C LYS A 469 4.28 -14.06 -6.01
N LEU A 470 3.39 -14.81 -6.67
CA LEU A 470 2.65 -14.29 -7.82
C LEU A 470 1.43 -13.57 -7.29
N ASP A 471 1.31 -12.29 -7.61
CA ASP A 471 0.15 -11.47 -7.30
C ASP A 471 0.00 -10.28 -8.23
N HIS A 472 -1.01 -9.45 -8.02
CA HIS A 472 -1.00 -8.08 -8.52
C HIS A 472 -0.07 -7.22 -7.66
N ALA A 473 0.79 -6.45 -8.32
CA ALA A 473 1.83 -5.67 -7.67
C ALA A 473 1.68 -4.20 -8.00
N SER A 474 1.38 -3.40 -6.98
CA SER A 474 1.16 -1.96 -7.10
C SER A 474 2.04 -1.18 -6.13
N VAL A 475 2.57 -0.06 -6.59
CA VAL A 475 3.28 0.93 -5.76
C VAL A 475 2.78 2.31 -6.11
N VAL A 476 2.52 3.14 -5.10
CA VAL A 476 2.29 4.57 -5.25
C VAL A 476 3.21 5.33 -4.29
N ALA A 477 3.83 6.41 -4.76
CA ALA A 477 4.86 7.12 -4.02
C ALA A 477 4.79 8.64 -4.22
N TYR A 478 5.29 9.35 -3.22
CA TYR A 478 5.44 10.80 -3.20
C TYR A 478 6.77 11.20 -2.57
N THR A 479 7.52 12.07 -3.24
CA THR A 479 8.73 12.68 -2.70
C THR A 479 8.35 13.97 -1.98
N VAL A 480 8.68 14.06 -0.69
CA VAL A 480 8.37 15.23 0.14
C VAL A 480 9.18 16.42 -0.34
N HIS A 481 8.51 17.48 -0.76
CA HIS A 481 9.13 18.73 -1.13
C HIS A 481 9.11 19.72 0.01
N GLY A 482 10.24 20.41 0.21
CA GLY A 482 10.27 21.61 1.02
C GLY A 482 9.43 22.71 0.40
N SER A 483 8.79 23.54 1.24
CA SER A 483 8.22 24.78 0.74
C SER A 483 9.38 25.60 0.17
N ILE A 484 9.36 25.84 -1.14
CA ILE A 484 10.16 26.91 -1.74
C ILE A 484 9.58 28.18 -1.13
N ALA A 485 10.23 28.68 -0.07
CA ALA A 485 10.14 30.08 0.28
C ALA A 485 10.45 30.83 -1.00
N GLN A 486 9.56 31.73 -1.41
CA GLN A 486 9.82 32.61 -2.53
C GLN A 486 11.13 33.36 -2.22
N GLU A 487 12.24 32.91 -2.79
CA GLU A 487 13.33 33.81 -3.14
C GLU A 487 12.79 34.68 -4.28
N GLN A 488 11.99 35.69 -3.92
CA GLN A 488 11.79 36.86 -4.74
C GLN A 488 12.39 38.06 -4.01
N GLN A 489 13.13 38.85 -4.79
CA GLN A 489 13.64 40.20 -4.52
C GLN A 489 15.01 40.29 -3.84
N HIS A 490 16.08 40.13 -4.64
CA HIS A 490 17.00 41.24 -4.95
C HIS A 490 18.04 40.78 -6.00
N ALA A 491 17.77 41.12 -7.25
CA ALA A 491 18.78 41.36 -8.28
C ALA A 491 18.25 42.49 -9.18
#